data_AF-A0A9E2L375-F1
#
_entry.id   AF-A0A9E2L375-F1
#
_cell.length_a   1.000
_cell.length_b   1.000
_cell.length_c   1.000
_cell.angle_alpha   90.00
_cell.angle_beta   90.00
_cell.angle_gamma   90.00
#
_symmetry.space_group_name_H-M   'P 1'
#
loop_
_entity.id
_entity.type
_entity.pdbx_description
1 polymer ?
#
loop_
_entity_poly.entity_id
_entity_poly.type
_entity_poly.pdbx_seq_one_letter_code
_entity_poly.pdbx_strand_id
1 'polypeptide(L)'
;MTKQCEKVMNNFLELDKNQKLPLHITAHLLFCKECRSKVRVLTLAEKTCKAPLSVALDAQNESLLLLMKKIDANYTAPEIPKLSFRKWIISGIFMILGMFMYIFTSAFLSIRSVDIAFYIVFVLAIFAYCSLFVGSNMDFFVKKIETQDVHIAGLKT
;
A
#
# COMPACT_ATOMS: atom_id res chain seq x y z
N MET A 1 33.88 20.87 -10.39
CA MET A 1 32.94 20.36 -9.36
C MET A 1 33.66 20.45 -8.01
N THR A 2 33.07 21.11 -7.00
CA THR A 2 33.71 21.22 -5.67
C THR A 2 33.42 19.96 -4.86
N LYS A 3 34.30 19.63 -3.89
CA LYS A 3 34.12 18.47 -2.99
C LYS A 3 32.76 18.49 -2.25
N GLN A 4 32.21 19.69 -2.00
CA GLN A 4 30.89 19.83 -1.38
C GLN A 4 29.74 19.47 -2.35
N CYS A 5 29.81 19.87 -3.62
CA CYS A 5 28.82 19.49 -4.63
C CYS A 5 28.78 17.96 -4.86
N GLU A 6 29.95 17.33 -4.83
CA GLU A 6 30.09 15.87 -4.94
C GLU A 6 29.44 15.15 -3.76
N LYS A 7 29.70 15.60 -2.54
CA LYS A 7 29.06 15.06 -1.34
C LYS A 7 27.54 15.22 -1.38
N VAL A 8 27.05 16.38 -1.81
CA VAL A 8 25.60 16.63 -1.95
C VAL A 8 24.97 15.71 -3.01
N MET A 9 25.66 15.48 -4.13
CA MET A 9 25.15 14.58 -5.17
C MET A 9 25.16 13.12 -4.73
N ASN A 10 26.20 12.66 -4.03
CA ASN A 10 26.25 11.30 -3.50
C ASN A 10 25.13 11.07 -2.48
N ASN A 11 24.94 12.00 -1.53
CA ASN A 11 23.82 11.93 -0.60
C ASN A 11 22.46 11.94 -1.31
N PHE A 12 22.33 12.67 -2.42
CA PHE A 12 21.11 12.65 -3.23
C PHE A 12 20.88 11.29 -3.90
N LEU A 13 21.94 10.65 -4.40
CA LEU A 13 21.88 9.32 -5.04
C LEU A 13 21.65 8.19 -4.03
N GLU A 14 22.01 8.37 -2.76
CA GLU A 14 21.72 7.43 -1.67
C GLU A 14 20.24 7.45 -1.25
N LEU A 15 19.48 8.49 -1.59
CA LEU A 15 18.07 8.58 -1.25
C LEU A 15 17.24 7.69 -2.18
N ASP A 16 16.39 6.85 -1.58
CA ASP A 16 15.41 6.06 -2.33
C ASP A 16 14.18 6.90 -2.72
N LYS A 17 13.44 6.41 -3.71
CA LYS A 17 12.24 7.08 -4.24
C LYS A 17 11.21 7.31 -3.13
N ASN A 18 10.69 8.54 -3.07
CA ASN A 18 9.75 9.04 -2.05
C ASN A 18 10.34 9.37 -0.66
N GLN A 19 11.65 9.29 -0.47
CA GLN A 19 12.27 9.82 0.74
C GLN A 19 12.31 11.36 0.72
N LYS A 20 12.12 11.98 1.90
CA LYS A 20 12.19 13.44 2.04
C LYS A 20 13.63 13.90 1.85
N LEU A 21 13.83 14.94 1.04
CA LEU A 21 15.16 15.54 0.90
C LEU A 21 15.58 16.19 2.24
N PRO A 22 16.77 15.84 2.76
CA PRO A 22 17.37 16.54 3.89
C PRO A 22 17.51 18.04 3.60
N LEU A 23 17.23 18.87 4.61
CA LEU A 23 17.19 20.33 4.47
C LEU A 23 18.51 20.92 3.93
N HIS A 24 19.66 20.33 4.28
CA HIS A 24 20.97 20.77 3.81
C HIS A 24 21.15 20.58 2.29
N ILE A 25 20.59 19.51 1.72
CA ILE A 25 20.61 19.25 0.27
C ILE A 25 19.68 20.24 -0.43
N THR A 26 18.47 20.44 0.12
CA THR A 26 17.49 21.40 -0.41
C THR A 26 18.07 22.81 -0.47
N ALA A 27 18.71 23.27 0.62
CA ALA A 27 19.37 24.57 0.66
C ALA A 27 20.46 24.67 -0.41
N HIS A 28 21.32 23.65 -0.53
CA HIS A 28 22.38 23.65 -1.54
C HIS A 28 21.84 23.69 -2.98
N LEU A 29 20.77 22.95 -3.27
CA LEU A 29 20.13 22.93 -4.60
C LEU A 29 19.46 24.27 -4.96
N LEU A 30 19.03 25.05 -3.98
CA LEU A 30 18.49 26.40 -4.23
C LEU A 30 19.57 27.38 -4.68
N PHE A 31 20.78 27.28 -4.12
CA PHE A 31 21.88 28.21 -4.42
C PHE A 31 22.81 27.71 -5.54
N CYS A 32 22.97 26.41 -5.73
CA CYS A 32 23.87 25.85 -6.74
C CYS A 32 23.13 25.46 -8.03
N LYS A 33 23.32 26.26 -9.08
CA LYS A 33 22.71 26.04 -10.41
C LYS A 33 23.16 24.71 -11.04
N GLU A 34 24.42 24.31 -10.86
CA GLU A 34 24.95 23.05 -11.44
C GLU A 34 24.27 21.83 -10.83
N CYS A 35 24.24 21.74 -9.50
CA CYS A 35 23.60 20.63 -8.77
C CYS A 35 22.11 20.56 -9.10
N ARG A 36 21.43 21.72 -9.17
CA ARG A 36 20.02 21.81 -9.58
C ARG A 36 19.78 21.28 -10.99
N SER A 37 20.66 21.60 -11.94
CA SER A 37 20.56 21.12 -13.32
C SER A 37 20.71 19.59 -13.40
N LYS A 38 21.71 19.04 -12.70
CA LYS A 38 21.96 17.59 -12.66
C LYS A 38 20.78 16.82 -12.07
N VAL A 39 20.26 17.25 -10.92
CA VAL A 39 19.08 16.64 -10.31
C VAL A 39 17.90 16.69 -11.28
N ARG A 40 17.68 17.82 -11.96
CA ARG A 40 16.59 17.95 -12.95
C ARG A 40 16.72 16.98 -14.11
N VAL A 41 17.93 16.78 -14.64
CA VAL A 41 18.20 15.80 -15.71
C VAL A 41 17.96 14.38 -15.22
N LEU A 42 18.44 14.03 -14.02
CA LEU A 42 18.21 12.71 -13.41
C LEU A 42 16.72 12.43 -13.21
N THR A 43 15.98 13.39 -12.65
CA THR A 43 14.52 13.27 -12.48
C THR A 43 13.80 13.16 -13.83
N LEU A 44 14.28 13.82 -14.87
CA LEU A 44 13.70 13.70 -16.21
C LEU A 44 13.95 12.29 -16.78
N ALA A 45 15.18 11.81 -16.72
CA ALA A 45 15.55 10.47 -17.16
C ALA A 45 14.73 9.40 -16.43
N GLU A 46 14.56 9.54 -15.11
CA GLU A 46 13.73 8.64 -14.32
C GLU A 46 12.26 8.63 -14.79
N LYS A 47 11.68 9.81 -15.05
CA LYS A 47 10.31 9.91 -15.58
C LYS A 47 10.18 9.24 -16.94
N THR A 48 11.15 9.44 -17.83
CA THR A 48 11.16 8.80 -19.15
C THR A 48 11.30 7.29 -19.04
N CYS A 49 12.14 6.78 -18.14
CA CYS A 49 12.28 5.35 -17.87
C CYS A 49 11.02 4.75 -17.21
N LYS A 50 10.27 5.54 -16.43
CA LYS A 50 9.00 5.11 -15.81
C LYS A 50 7.84 5.04 -16.81
N ALA A 51 7.82 5.88 -17.85
CA ALA A 51 6.74 5.96 -18.83
C ALA A 51 6.35 4.62 -19.50
N PRO A 52 7.28 3.76 -19.96
CA PRO A 52 6.92 2.44 -20.50
C PRO A 52 6.42 1.47 -19.42
N LEU A 53 6.75 1.71 -18.15
CA LEU A 53 6.37 0.87 -17.00
C LEU A 53 5.02 1.27 -16.38
N SER A 54 4.46 2.44 -16.73
CA SER A 54 3.17 2.90 -16.21
C SER A 54 1.96 2.33 -16.95
N VAL A 55 2.19 1.51 -17.98
CA VAL A 55 1.13 0.65 -18.51
C VAL A 55 0.76 -0.28 -17.35
N ALA A 56 -0.51 -0.27 -16.93
CA ALA A 56 -0.98 -1.22 -15.95
C ALA A 56 -0.87 -2.62 -16.56
N LEU A 57 0.26 -3.30 -16.33
CA LEU A 57 0.36 -4.69 -16.67
C LEU A 57 -0.52 -5.44 -15.68
N ASP A 58 -1.69 -5.87 -16.13
CA ASP A 58 -2.41 -6.91 -15.43
C ASP A 58 -1.45 -8.08 -15.24
N ALA A 59 -1.29 -8.52 -13.99
CA ALA A 59 -0.43 -9.66 -13.64
C ALA A 59 -0.85 -10.98 -14.33
N GLN A 60 -1.99 -10.95 -15.05
CA GLN A 60 -2.56 -12.02 -15.86
C GLN A 60 -2.28 -11.84 -17.35
N ASN A 61 -1.50 -10.83 -17.75
CA ASN A 61 -1.09 -10.65 -19.14
C ASN A 61 -0.33 -11.89 -19.62
N GLU A 62 -0.92 -12.61 -20.57
CA GLU A 62 -0.41 -13.84 -21.13
C GLU A 62 1.03 -13.67 -21.66
N SER A 63 1.31 -12.52 -22.28
CA SER A 63 2.65 -12.15 -22.76
C SER A 63 3.70 -12.05 -21.65
N LEU A 64 3.32 -11.55 -20.47
CA LEU A 64 4.22 -11.45 -19.32
C LEU A 64 4.50 -12.83 -18.71
N LEU A 65 3.47 -13.67 -18.62
CA LEU A 65 3.58 -15.03 -18.09
C LEU A 65 4.49 -15.90 -18.99
N LEU A 66 4.37 -15.73 -20.32
CA LEU A 66 5.26 -16.36 -21.30
C LEU A 66 6.71 -15.87 -21.18
N LEU A 67 6.93 -14.57 -20.96
CA LEU A 67 8.27 -14.03 -20.73
C LEU A 67 8.90 -14.54 -19.44
N MET A 68 8.14 -14.59 -18.35
CA MET A 68 8.65 -15.10 -17.07
C MET A 68 8.97 -16.60 -17.13
N LYS A 69 8.11 -17.39 -17.80
CA LYS A 69 8.41 -18.81 -18.07
C LYS A 69 9.63 -19.04 -18.96
N LYS A 70 9.98 -18.06 -19.81
CA LYS A 70 11.20 -18.12 -20.63
C LYS A 70 12.48 -17.85 -19.81
N ILE A 71 12.37 -17.07 -18.74
CA ILE A 71 13.49 -16.76 -17.84
C ILE A 71 13.67 -17.88 -16.81
N ASP A 72 12.56 -18.40 -16.29
CA ASP A 72 12.52 -19.52 -15.36
C ASP A 72 11.42 -20.51 -15.78
N ALA A 73 11.83 -21.69 -16.24
CA ALA A 73 10.91 -22.73 -16.71
C ALA A 73 9.95 -23.23 -15.62
N ASN A 74 10.29 -23.04 -14.33
CA ASN A 74 9.47 -23.43 -13.19
C ASN A 74 8.62 -22.26 -12.64
N TYR A 75 8.63 -21.10 -13.30
CA TYR A 75 7.86 -19.95 -12.85
C TYR A 75 6.35 -20.26 -12.84
N THR A 76 5.80 -20.31 -11.63
CA THR A 76 4.36 -20.31 -11.39
C THR A 76 3.98 -18.92 -10.91
N ALA A 77 3.08 -18.27 -11.65
CA ALA A 77 2.57 -16.98 -11.21
C ALA A 77 1.92 -17.17 -9.83
N PRO A 78 2.28 -16.35 -8.82
CA PRO A 78 1.62 -16.42 -7.54
C PRO A 78 0.16 -16.02 -7.75
N GLU A 79 -0.73 -16.99 -7.66
CA GLU A 79 -2.16 -16.73 -7.49
C GLU A 79 -2.33 -16.14 -6.10
N ILE A 80 -2.19 -14.82 -5.98
CA ILE A 80 -2.58 -14.12 -4.76
C ILE A 80 -4.12 -14.11 -4.80
N PRO A 81 -4.80 -14.92 -3.97
CA PRO A 81 -6.25 -14.95 -4.00
C PRO A 81 -6.75 -13.59 -3.55
N LYS A 82 -7.37 -12.85 -4.47
CA LYS A 82 -8.05 -11.59 -4.13
C LYS A 82 -9.19 -11.96 -3.19
N LEU A 83 -9.01 -11.71 -1.90
CA LEU A 83 -10.06 -11.92 -0.91
C LEU A 83 -11.24 -11.01 -1.27
N SER A 84 -12.34 -11.62 -1.70
CA SER A 84 -13.51 -10.87 -2.16
C SER A 84 -14.09 -10.04 -1.00
N PHE A 85 -14.17 -8.72 -1.20
CA PHE A 85 -14.73 -7.77 -0.24
C PHE A 85 -16.13 -8.18 0.25
N ARG A 86 -16.94 -8.80 -0.62
CA ARG A 86 -18.28 -9.29 -0.28
C ARG A 86 -18.24 -10.39 0.79
N LYS A 87 -17.25 -11.29 0.74
CA LYS A 87 -17.09 -12.38 1.72
C LYS A 87 -16.76 -11.83 3.10
N TRP A 88 -15.96 -10.77 3.17
CA TRP A 88 -15.66 -10.07 4.42
C TRP A 88 -16.91 -9.45 5.04
N ILE A 89 -17.72 -8.72 4.26
CA ILE A 89 -18.98 -8.13 4.74
C ILE A 89 -19.91 -9.20 5.32
N ILE A 90 -20.10 -10.30 4.60
CA ILE A 90 -20.96 -11.40 5.05
C ILE A 90 -20.45 -11.97 6.37
N SER A 91 -19.13 -12.21 6.50
CA SER A 91 -18.52 -12.67 7.76
C SER A 91 -18.75 -11.69 8.91
N GLY A 92 -18.66 -10.38 8.67
CA GLY A 92 -18.94 -9.35 9.68
C GLY A 92 -20.40 -9.36 10.14
N ILE A 93 -21.35 -9.56 9.22
CA ILE A 93 -22.77 -9.71 9.56
C ILE A 93 -23.00 -10.93 10.45
N PHE A 94 -22.40 -12.09 10.12
CA PHE A 94 -22.49 -13.29 10.95
C PHE A 94 -21.91 -13.07 12.36
N MET A 95 -20.80 -12.34 12.47
CA MET A 95 -20.21 -12.01 13.78
C MET A 95 -21.17 -11.17 14.64
N ILE A 96 -21.79 -10.13 14.05
CA ILE A 96 -22.78 -9.29 14.74
C ILE A 96 -24.01 -10.11 15.15
N LEU A 97 -24.52 -10.97 14.25
CA LEU A 97 -25.64 -11.86 14.56
C LEU A 97 -25.31 -12.82 15.72
N GLY A 98 -24.08 -13.35 15.76
CA GLY A 98 -23.62 -14.18 16.88
C GLY A 98 -23.67 -13.45 18.22
N MET A 99 -23.31 -12.16 18.24
CA MET A 99 -23.43 -11.34 19.46
C MET A 99 -24.89 -11.17 19.90
N PHE A 100 -25.78 -10.83 18.96
CA PHE A 100 -27.21 -10.69 19.27
C PHE A 100 -27.83 -12.00 19.75
N MET A 101 -27.45 -13.12 19.13
CA MET A 101 -27.89 -14.44 19.55
C MET A 101 -27.44 -14.74 20.99
N TYR A 102 -26.18 -14.47 21.34
CA TYR A 102 -25.69 -14.64 22.70
C TYR A 102 -26.44 -13.76 23.71
N ILE A 103 -26.66 -12.47 23.38
CA ILE A 103 -27.42 -11.56 24.25
C ILE A 103 -28.84 -12.08 24.49
N PHE A 104 -29.50 -12.58 23.44
CA PHE A 104 -30.84 -13.15 23.57
C PHE A 104 -30.85 -14.43 24.41
N THR A 105 -29.92 -15.35 24.18
CA THR A 105 -29.82 -16.61 24.91
C THR A 105 -29.44 -16.42 26.38
N SER A 106 -28.47 -15.54 26.68
CA SER A 106 -28.08 -15.21 28.06
C SER A 106 -29.22 -14.55 28.85
N ALA A 107 -30.00 -13.67 28.20
CA ALA A 107 -31.20 -13.08 28.78
C ALA A 107 -32.29 -14.13 29.06
N PHE A 108 -32.52 -15.06 28.13
CA PHE A 108 -33.55 -16.10 28.27
C PHE A 108 -33.20 -17.16 29.32
N LEU A 109 -31.93 -17.60 29.34
CA LEU A 109 -31.46 -18.65 30.27
C LEU A 109 -30.92 -18.11 31.60
N SER A 110 -30.90 -16.78 31.79
CA SER A 110 -30.37 -16.12 32.99
C SER A 110 -28.91 -16.48 33.32
N ILE A 111 -28.11 -16.78 32.30
CA ILE A 111 -26.69 -17.13 32.46
C ILE A 111 -25.89 -15.83 32.50
N ARG A 112 -25.45 -15.41 33.68
CA ARG A 112 -24.65 -14.17 33.88
C ARG A 112 -23.19 -14.41 34.25
N SER A 113 -22.83 -15.63 34.64
CA SER A 113 -21.51 -15.97 35.19
C SER A 113 -20.38 -15.90 34.16
N VAL A 114 -20.69 -15.92 32.86
CA VAL A 114 -19.69 -15.96 31.77
C VAL A 114 -19.68 -14.71 30.89
N ASP A 115 -20.50 -13.70 31.21
CA ASP A 115 -20.67 -12.49 30.38
C ASP A 115 -19.34 -11.73 30.18
N ILE A 116 -18.61 -11.49 31.27
CA ILE A 116 -17.35 -10.74 31.21
C ILE A 116 -16.33 -11.46 30.32
N ALA A 117 -16.18 -12.78 30.51
CA ALA A 117 -15.25 -13.57 29.70
C ALA A 117 -15.66 -13.58 28.22
N PHE A 118 -16.95 -13.74 27.94
CA PHE A 118 -17.48 -13.70 26.58
C PHE A 118 -17.20 -12.34 25.90
N TYR A 119 -17.50 -11.22 26.57
CA TYR A 119 -17.28 -9.89 25.99
C TYR A 119 -15.80 -9.60 25.73
N ILE A 120 -14.88 -10.03 26.61
CA ILE A 120 -13.44 -9.87 26.38
C ILE A 120 -13.00 -10.63 25.13
N VAL A 121 -13.39 -11.91 25.01
CA VAL A 121 -13.06 -12.73 23.82
C VAL A 121 -13.66 -12.10 22.56
N PHE A 122 -14.88 -11.58 22.66
CA PHE A 122 -15.57 -10.97 21.53
C PHE A 122 -14.90 -9.67 21.06
N VAL A 123 -14.46 -8.81 21.97
CA VAL A 123 -13.70 -7.59 21.63
C VAL A 123 -12.37 -7.94 20.96
N LEU A 124 -11.65 -8.96 21.45
CA LEU A 124 -10.42 -9.44 20.81
C LEU A 124 -10.68 -9.99 19.40
N ALA A 125 -11.77 -10.74 19.22
CA ALA A 125 -12.17 -11.25 17.92
C ALA A 125 -12.52 -10.11 16.94
N ILE A 126 -13.25 -9.09 17.39
CA ILE A 126 -13.54 -7.89 16.58
C ILE A 126 -12.25 -7.17 16.22
N PHE A 127 -11.34 -6.97 17.17
CA PHE A 127 -10.09 -6.27 16.93
C PHE A 127 -9.24 -7.00 15.87
N ALA A 128 -9.10 -8.32 16.00
CA ALA A 128 -8.42 -9.16 15.02
C ALA A 128 -9.13 -9.16 13.66
N TYR A 129 -10.46 -9.21 13.64
CA TYR A 129 -11.24 -9.12 12.41
C TYR A 129 -11.01 -7.78 11.70
N CYS A 130 -11.05 -6.66 12.43
CA CYS A 130 -10.82 -5.33 11.88
C CYS A 130 -9.39 -5.17 11.34
N SER A 131 -8.38 -5.65 12.05
CA SER A 131 -6.99 -5.57 11.60
C SER A 131 -6.75 -6.41 10.33
N LEU A 132 -7.27 -7.63 10.29
CA LEU A 132 -7.20 -8.49 9.11
C LEU A 132 -7.99 -7.92 7.93
N PHE A 133 -9.17 -7.33 8.18
CA PHE A 133 -9.96 -6.68 7.14
C PHE A 133 -9.21 -5.52 6.50
N VAL A 134 -8.62 -4.64 7.31
CA VAL A 134 -7.83 -3.50 6.79
C VAL A 134 -6.59 -3.98 6.05
N GLY A 135 -5.82 -4.91 6.63
CA GLY A 135 -4.62 -5.45 6.01
C GLY A 135 -4.90 -6.19 4.70
N SER A 136 -5.95 -7.01 4.64
CA SER A 136 -6.33 -7.77 3.44
C SER A 136 -6.85 -6.89 2.30
N ASN A 137 -7.31 -5.67 2.61
CA ASN A 137 -7.86 -4.75 1.62
C ASN A 137 -6.97 -3.50 1.44
N MET A 138 -5.73 -3.51 1.95
CA MET A 138 -4.82 -2.36 1.86
C MET A 138 -4.56 -1.95 0.40
N ASP A 139 -4.44 -2.90 -0.52
CA ASP A 139 -4.28 -2.65 -1.96
C ASP A 139 -5.39 -1.77 -2.55
N PHE A 140 -6.62 -1.90 -2.04
CA PHE A 140 -7.74 -1.04 -2.47
C PHE A 140 -7.55 0.40 -1.96
N PHE A 141 -7.14 0.55 -0.70
CA PHE A 141 -6.93 1.87 -0.09
C PHE A 141 -5.75 2.61 -0.73
N VAL A 142 -4.63 1.92 -0.98
CA VAL A 142 -3.44 2.50 -1.63
C VAL A 142 -3.77 2.95 -3.05
N LYS A 143 -4.42 2.09 -3.86
CA LYS A 143 -4.81 2.45 -5.24
C LYS A 143 -5.79 3.62 -5.30
N LYS A 144 -6.72 3.70 -4.33
CA LYS A 144 -7.68 4.80 -4.25
C LYS A 144 -6.99 6.13 -3.92
N ILE A 145 -6.00 6.11 -3.03
CA ILE A 145 -5.19 7.29 -2.69
C ILE A 145 -4.39 7.75 -3.91
N GLU A 146 -3.69 6.84 -4.60
CA GLU A 146 -2.92 7.17 -5.82
C GLU A 146 -3.82 7.74 -6.94
N THR A 147 -5.00 7.17 -7.15
CA THR A 147 -5.95 7.65 -8.18
C THR A 147 -6.49 9.05 -7.83
N GLN A 148 -6.72 9.32 -6.55
CA GLN A 148 -7.18 10.62 -6.08
C GLN A 148 -6.09 11.70 -6.22
N ASP A 149 -4.82 11.36 -5.94
CA ASP A 149 -3.69 12.27 -6.14
C ASP A 149 -3.48 12.64 -7.61
N VAL A 150 -3.65 11.68 -8.54
CA VAL A 150 -3.58 11.93 -9.99
C VAL A 150 -4.72 12.83 -10.45
N HIS A 151 -5.94 12.64 -9.95
CA HIS A 151 -7.09 13.48 -10.30
C HIS A 151 -6.93 14.93 -9.78
N ILE A 152 -6.40 15.09 -8.57
CA ILE A 152 -6.12 16.43 -8.00
C ILE A 152 -4.98 17.12 -8.78
N ALA A 153 -3.97 16.38 -9.21
CA ALA A 153 -2.88 16.92 -10.03
C ALA A 153 -3.35 17.34 -11.44
N GLY A 154 -4.26 16.58 -12.06
CA GLY A 154 -4.82 16.88 -13.38
C GLY A 154 -5.82 18.06 -13.40
N LEU A 155 -6.46 18.38 -12.27
CA LEU A 155 -7.31 19.58 -12.13
C LEU A 155 -6.51 20.88 -11.93
N LYS A 156 -5.19 20.78 -11.72
CA LYS A 156 -4.30 21.92 -11.48
C LYS A 156 -3.50 22.36 -12.71
N THR A 157 -3.72 21.71 -13.86
CA THR A 157 -3.19 22.05 -15.19
C THR A 157 -4.31 22.55 -16.07
#